data_AF-A0A1J3JQB3-F1
#
_entry.id   AF-A0A1J3JQB3-F1
#
_cell.length_a   1.000
_cell.length_b   1.000
_cell.length_c   1.000
_cell.angle_alpha   90.00
_cell.angle_beta   90.00
_cell.angle_gamma   90.00
#
_symmetry.space_group_name_H-M   'P 1'
#
loop_
_entity.id
_entity.type
_entity.pdbx_description
1 polymer ?
#
loop_
_entity_poly.entity_id
_entity_poly.type
_entity_poly.pdbx_seq_one_letter_code
_entity_poly.pdbx_strand_id
1 'polypeptide(L)'
;NVSQFNESSTYLMGWLRDYLWLNSSQLINGYNPFGMNSLSVWAWMFLFGHLVWATGFMFLISWRGYWQELIETLAWAHERTPLANLIRWKDKPVALSIVQARLVGLAHFSVGYIFTYA
;
A
#
# COMPACT_ATOMS: atom_id res chain seq x y z
N ASN A 1 -20.69 -23.38 -13.02
CA ASN A 1 -22.05 -23.07 -13.45
C ASN A 1 -21.99 -21.90 -14.42
N VAL A 2 -22.27 -22.11 -15.72
CA VAL A 2 -22.14 -21.05 -16.74
C VAL A 2 -23.25 -19.99 -16.58
N SER A 3 -24.41 -20.35 -16.01
CA SER A 3 -25.52 -19.39 -15.84
C SER A 3 -25.16 -18.23 -14.92
N GLN A 4 -24.31 -18.47 -13.90
CA GLN A 4 -23.88 -17.45 -12.95
C GLN A 4 -23.21 -16.26 -13.63
N PHE A 5 -22.30 -16.51 -14.59
CA PHE A 5 -21.65 -15.45 -15.36
C PHE A 5 -22.66 -14.74 -16.26
N ASN A 6 -23.42 -15.49 -17.05
CA ASN A 6 -24.37 -14.93 -18.03
C ASN A 6 -25.42 -14.01 -17.39
N GLU A 7 -25.87 -14.32 -16.17
CA GLU A 7 -26.88 -13.53 -15.46
C GLU A 7 -26.27 -12.36 -14.66
N SER A 8 -25.11 -12.58 -14.04
CA SER A 8 -24.54 -11.62 -13.07
C SER A 8 -23.55 -10.64 -13.69
N SER A 9 -22.97 -10.93 -14.85
CA SER A 9 -21.94 -10.06 -15.47
C SER A 9 -22.51 -8.79 -16.12
N THR A 10 -23.84 -8.71 -16.29
CA THR A 10 -24.52 -7.58 -16.96
C THR A 10 -24.61 -6.33 -16.09
N TYR A 11 -24.34 -6.43 -14.79
CA TYR A 11 -24.38 -5.31 -13.84
C TYR A 11 -23.23 -5.39 -12.84
N LEU A 12 -22.72 -4.22 -12.41
CA LEU A 12 -21.51 -4.12 -11.57
C LEU A 12 -21.63 -4.83 -10.22
N MET A 13 -22.84 -4.91 -9.64
CA MET A 13 -23.03 -5.62 -8.37
C MET A 13 -22.78 -7.12 -8.49
N GLY A 14 -23.02 -7.74 -9.65
CA GLY A 14 -22.67 -9.14 -9.87
C GLY A 14 -21.15 -9.36 -9.89
N TRP A 15 -20.40 -8.43 -10.48
CA TRP A 15 -18.93 -8.45 -10.40
C TRP A 15 -18.41 -8.30 -8.96
N LEU A 16 -19.02 -7.44 -8.15
CA LEU A 16 -18.59 -7.27 -6.76
C LEU A 16 -18.96 -8.47 -5.88
N ARG A 17 -20.21 -8.93 -5.94
CA ARG A 17 -20.74 -9.98 -5.06
C ARG A 17 -20.32 -11.38 -5.51
N ASP A 18 -20.56 -11.70 -6.77
CA ASP A 18 -20.48 -13.09 -7.26
C ASP A 18 -19.09 -13.44 -7.78
N TYR A 19 -18.25 -12.42 -8.02
CA TYR A 19 -16.85 -12.61 -8.39
C TYR A 19 -15.89 -12.22 -7.24
N LEU A 20 -15.78 -10.95 -6.88
CA LEU A 20 -14.77 -10.52 -5.88
C LEU A 20 -15.04 -11.05 -4.47
N TRP A 21 -16.27 -10.88 -3.96
CA TRP A 21 -16.63 -11.32 -2.61
C TRP A 21 -16.70 -12.84 -2.50
N LEU A 22 -17.41 -13.50 -3.42
CA LEU A 22 -17.61 -14.96 -3.35
C LEU A 22 -16.28 -15.74 -3.45
N ASN A 23 -15.39 -15.37 -4.37
CA ASN A 23 -14.15 -16.13 -4.62
C ASN A 23 -13.01 -15.77 -3.66
N SER A 24 -13.14 -14.71 -2.86
CA SER A 24 -12.14 -14.37 -1.83
C SER A 24 -12.31 -15.18 -0.55
N SER A 25 -13.41 -15.93 -0.38
CA SER A 25 -13.73 -16.65 0.87
C SER A 25 -12.64 -17.63 1.32
N GLN A 26 -12.10 -18.44 0.42
CA GLN A 26 -11.03 -19.40 0.76
C GLN A 26 -9.71 -18.68 1.05
N LEU A 27 -9.40 -17.63 0.27
CA LEU A 27 -8.20 -16.82 0.43
C LEU A 27 -8.14 -16.18 1.82
N ILE A 28 -9.21 -15.47 2.22
CA ILE A 28 -9.23 -14.75 3.52
C ILE A 28 -9.25 -15.70 4.72
N ASN A 29 -9.61 -16.97 4.52
CA ASN A 29 -9.54 -18.01 5.55
C ASN A 29 -8.26 -18.86 5.49
N GLY A 30 -7.23 -18.41 4.74
CA GLY A 30 -5.92 -19.07 4.71
C GLY A 30 -5.27 -19.17 6.09
N TYR A 31 -5.55 -18.21 6.97
CA TYR A 31 -5.32 -18.26 8.40
C TYR A 31 -6.47 -17.58 9.15
N ASN A 32 -6.83 -18.10 10.31
CA ASN A 32 -7.90 -17.55 11.16
C ASN A 32 -7.61 -17.90 12.64
N PRO A 33 -8.43 -17.46 13.61
CA PRO A 33 -8.18 -17.73 15.03
C PRO A 33 -8.12 -19.21 15.43
N PHE A 34 -8.60 -20.12 14.58
CA PHE A 34 -8.67 -21.55 14.86
C PHE A 34 -7.53 -22.35 14.20
N GLY A 35 -6.75 -21.74 13.30
CA GLY A 35 -5.61 -22.39 12.64
C GLY A 35 -5.20 -21.74 11.32
N MET A 36 -4.32 -22.41 10.60
CA MET A 36 -3.83 -21.99 9.28
C MET A 36 -3.77 -23.17 8.31
N ASN A 37 -3.83 -22.89 7.02
CA ASN A 37 -3.68 -23.87 5.95
C ASN A 37 -2.64 -23.41 4.91
N SER A 38 -2.48 -24.16 3.82
CA SER A 38 -1.52 -23.88 2.75
C SER A 38 -1.78 -22.56 1.99
N LEU A 39 -2.95 -21.94 2.15
CA LEU A 39 -3.29 -20.63 1.56
C LEU A 39 -2.86 -19.44 2.43
N SER A 40 -2.32 -19.68 3.63
CA SER A 40 -1.91 -18.63 4.57
C SER A 40 -0.92 -17.62 3.97
N VAL A 41 0.05 -18.08 3.17
CA VAL A 41 1.01 -17.20 2.48
C VAL A 41 0.34 -16.26 1.48
N TRP A 42 -0.67 -16.76 0.75
CA TRP A 42 -1.44 -15.97 -0.22
C TRP A 42 -2.35 -14.97 0.48
N ALA A 43 -2.99 -15.38 1.58
CA ALA A 43 -3.78 -14.47 2.42
C ALA A 43 -2.92 -13.31 2.95
N TRP A 44 -1.69 -13.59 3.36
CA TRP A 44 -0.75 -12.56 3.82
C TRP A 44 -0.27 -11.67 2.66
N MET A 45 0.08 -12.26 1.51
CA MET A 45 0.47 -11.52 0.30
C MET A 45 -0.66 -10.60 -0.18
N PHE A 46 -1.91 -11.04 -0.11
CA PHE A 46 -3.08 -10.24 -0.45
C PHE A 46 -3.22 -8.99 0.43
N LEU A 47 -3.06 -9.12 1.75
CA LEU A 47 -3.06 -7.98 2.67
C LEU A 47 -1.82 -7.08 2.48
N PHE A 48 -0.66 -7.68 2.23
CA PHE A 48 0.56 -6.95 1.92
C PHE A 48 0.41 -6.13 0.63
N GLY A 49 -0.22 -6.69 -0.40
CA GLY A 49 -0.56 -6.00 -1.63
C GLY A 49 -1.41 -4.75 -1.37
N HIS A 50 -2.46 -4.87 -0.55
CA HIS A 50 -3.30 -3.75 -0.12
C HIS A 50 -2.49 -2.67 0.63
N LEU A 51 -1.61 -3.07 1.55
CA LEU A 51 -0.75 -2.16 2.29
C LEU A 51 0.18 -1.36 1.35
N VAL A 52 0.86 -2.04 0.44
CA VAL A 52 1.78 -1.41 -0.52
C VAL A 52 1.03 -0.51 -1.49
N TRP A 53 -0.13 -0.95 -1.99
CA TRP A 53 -0.99 -0.17 -2.87
C TRP A 53 -1.45 1.12 -2.19
N ALA A 54 -1.97 1.03 -0.96
CA ALA A 54 -2.41 2.17 -0.17
C ALA A 54 -1.26 3.13 0.18
N THR A 55 -0.06 2.59 0.43
CA THR A 55 1.16 3.39 0.65
C THR A 55 1.51 4.24 -0.59
N GLY A 56 1.23 3.74 -1.79
CA GLY A 56 1.36 4.52 -3.03
C GLY A 56 0.55 5.82 -3.01
N PHE A 57 -0.66 5.82 -2.42
CA PHE A 57 -1.48 7.03 -2.32
C PHE A 57 -0.86 8.12 -1.47
N MET A 58 -0.04 7.78 -0.47
CA MET A 58 0.69 8.79 0.30
C MET A 58 1.52 9.67 -0.63
N PHE A 59 2.25 9.08 -1.58
CA PHE A 59 3.09 9.80 -2.53
C PHE A 59 2.33 10.44 -3.70
N LEU A 60 1.17 9.89 -4.07
CA LEU A 60 0.38 10.37 -5.22
C LEU A 60 -0.61 11.48 -4.84
N ILE A 61 -1.12 11.48 -3.60
CA ILE A 61 -2.07 12.50 -3.12
C ILE A 61 -1.33 13.67 -2.47
N SER A 62 -0.42 13.39 -1.52
CA SER A 62 0.31 14.45 -0.83
C SER A 62 1.51 14.91 -1.65
N TRP A 63 1.72 16.22 -1.74
CA TRP A 63 2.76 16.80 -2.61
C TRP A 63 4.00 17.20 -1.81
N ARG A 64 5.09 17.47 -2.55
CA ARG A 64 6.42 17.74 -1.98
C ARG A 64 6.44 18.84 -0.90
N GLY A 65 5.69 19.92 -1.08
CA GLY A 65 5.73 21.09 -0.17
C GLY A 65 5.43 20.71 1.28
N TYR A 66 4.35 19.96 1.49
CA TYR A 66 3.96 19.46 2.81
C TYR A 66 5.09 18.70 3.52
N TRP A 67 5.74 17.78 2.79
CA TRP A 67 6.85 17.00 3.33
C TRP A 67 8.11 17.82 3.56
N GLN A 68 8.36 18.83 2.72
CA GLN A 68 9.54 19.69 2.88
C GLN A 68 9.44 20.49 4.18
N GLU A 69 8.29 21.08 4.47
CA GLU A 69 8.05 21.81 5.73
C GLU A 69 8.21 20.88 6.95
N LEU A 70 7.64 19.67 6.88
CA LEU A 70 7.79 18.69 7.95
C LEU A 70 9.26 18.30 8.17
N ILE A 71 10.01 18.00 7.10
CA ILE A 71 11.44 17.63 7.20
C ILE A 71 12.26 18.77 7.81
N GLU A 72 11.94 20.03 7.50
CA GLU A 72 12.62 21.19 8.10
C GLU A 72 12.38 21.28 9.61
N THR A 73 11.17 20.99 10.08
CA THR A 73 10.90 20.92 11.54
C THR A 73 11.63 19.76 12.21
N LEU A 74 11.78 18.62 11.54
CA LEU A 74 12.56 17.48 12.05
C LEU A 74 14.06 17.80 12.10
N ALA A 75 14.60 18.47 11.08
CA ALA A 75 15.99 18.90 11.07
C ALA A 75 16.28 19.89 12.20
N TRP A 76 15.37 20.84 12.44
CA TRP A 76 15.44 21.75 13.60
C TRP A 76 15.46 20.98 14.93
N ALA A 77 14.58 19.99 15.09
CA ALA A 77 14.51 19.19 16.30
C ALA A 77 15.81 18.38 16.53
N HIS A 78 16.37 17.79 15.48
CA HIS A 78 17.63 17.03 15.54
C HIS A 78 18.80 17.90 16.02
N GLU A 79 18.95 19.11 15.49
CA GLU A 79 20.02 20.04 15.87
C GLU A 79 19.87 20.56 17.32
N ARG A 80 18.63 20.66 17.82
CA ARG A 80 18.33 21.16 19.17
C ARG A 80 18.29 20.08 20.25
N THR A 81 18.34 18.80 19.86
CA THR A 81 18.34 17.69 20.82
C THR A 81 19.76 17.43 21.34
N PRO A 82 20.02 17.57 22.65
CA PRO A 82 21.32 17.26 23.23
C PRO A 82 21.74 15.82 22.93
N LEU A 83 23.03 15.55 22.80
CA LEU A 83 23.63 14.28 22.38
C LEU A 83 23.37 13.90 20.91
N ALA A 84 22.15 14.06 20.40
CA ALA A 84 21.84 13.80 18.98
C ALA A 84 22.53 14.82 18.04
N ASN A 85 22.66 16.07 18.49
CA ASN A 85 23.33 17.14 17.74
C ASN A 85 24.84 16.93 17.49
N LEU A 86 25.45 15.95 18.16
CA LEU A 86 26.82 15.51 17.90
C LEU A 86 26.91 14.74 16.57
N ILE A 87 25.81 14.09 16.17
CA ILE A 87 25.71 13.37 14.91
C ILE A 87 25.16 14.33 13.86
N ARG A 88 25.94 14.57 12.80
CA ARG A 88 25.54 15.45 11.70
C ARG A 88 25.37 14.65 10.42
N TRP A 89 24.38 15.04 9.62
CA TRP A 89 24.21 14.50 8.28
C TRP A 89 25.33 15.01 7.36
N LYS A 90 25.76 14.16 6.43
CA LYS A 90 26.64 14.57 5.33
C LYS A 90 25.87 15.35 4.27
N ASP A 91 24.70 14.84 3.91
CA ASP A 91 23.81 15.41 2.90
C ASP A 91 22.54 15.96 3.58
N LYS A 92 22.10 17.15 3.17
CA LYS A 92 20.93 17.79 3.79
C LYS A 92 19.65 16.98 3.49
N PRO A 93 18.84 16.62 4.51
CA PRO A 93 17.58 15.94 4.28
C PRO A 93 16.60 16.86 3.54
N VAL A 94 16.06 16.37 2.42
CA VAL A 94 15.08 17.08 1.59
C VAL A 94 13.99 16.11 1.15
N ALA A 95 12.78 16.63 0.95
CA ALA A 95 11.70 15.83 0.38
C ALA A 95 12.05 15.40 -1.06
N LEU A 96 11.56 14.22 -1.46
CA LEU A 96 11.69 13.71 -2.83
C LEU A 96 11.28 14.77 -3.85
N SER A 97 11.96 14.80 -5.00
CA SER A 97 11.54 15.69 -6.09
C SER A 97 10.15 15.30 -6.61
N ILE A 98 9.47 16.23 -7.29
CA ILE A 98 8.11 16.02 -7.81
C ILE A 98 8.05 14.80 -8.73
N VAL A 99 9.02 14.64 -9.63
CA VAL A 99 9.08 13.50 -10.56
C VAL A 99 9.42 12.20 -9.82
N GLN A 100 10.34 12.23 -8.86
CA GLN A 100 10.66 11.06 -8.04
C GLN A 100 9.47 10.59 -7.22
N ALA A 101 8.73 11.49 -6.58
CA ALA A 101 7.56 11.13 -5.79
C ALA A 101 6.48 10.46 -6.65
N ARG A 102 6.25 10.96 -7.87
CA ARG A 102 5.35 10.32 -8.84
C ARG A 102 5.81 8.92 -9.21
N LEU A 103 7.11 8.75 -9.49
CA LEU A 103 7.67 7.44 -9.83
C LEU A 103 7.59 6.45 -8.65
N VAL A 104 7.95 6.88 -7.45
CA VAL A 104 7.86 6.04 -6.23
C VAL A 104 6.42 5.68 -5.93
N GLY A 105 5.49 6.63 -6.04
CA GLY A 105 4.05 6.40 -5.88
C GLY A 105 3.51 5.41 -6.91
N LEU A 106 3.90 5.55 -8.17
CA LEU A 106 3.55 4.61 -9.25
C LEU A 106 4.12 3.22 -8.98
N ALA A 107 5.38 3.12 -8.54
CA ALA A 107 6.00 1.83 -8.23
C ALA A 107 5.23 1.09 -7.11
N HIS A 108 4.88 1.77 -6.02
CA HIS A 108 4.06 1.20 -4.95
C HIS A 108 2.67 0.81 -5.45
N PHE A 109 2.02 1.69 -6.21
CA PHE A 109 0.70 1.41 -6.78
C PHE A 109 0.73 0.17 -7.67
N SER A 110 1.70 0.06 -8.58
CA SER A 110 1.84 -1.08 -9.49
C SER A 110 2.19 -2.37 -8.77
N VAL A 111 3.17 -2.36 -7.85
CA VAL A 111 3.56 -3.57 -7.10
C VAL A 111 2.40 -4.05 -6.23
N GLY A 112 1.74 -3.14 -5.51
CA GLY A 112 0.59 -3.47 -4.68
C GLY A 112 -0.59 -4.00 -5.49
N TYR A 113 -0.86 -3.42 -6.66
CA TYR A 113 -1.90 -3.90 -7.58
C TYR A 113 -1.61 -5.32 -8.07
N ILE A 114 -0.37 -5.60 -8.48
CA ILE A 114 0.06 -6.92 -8.94
C ILE A 114 -0.06 -7.95 -7.81
N PHE A 115 0.47 -7.66 -6.62
CA PHE A 115 0.41 -8.60 -5.48
C PHE A 115 -0.99 -8.82 -4.92
N THR A 116 -1.91 -7.87 -5.11
CA THR A 116 -3.31 -8.04 -4.71
C THR A 116 -4.06 -9.00 -5.64
N TYR A 117 -3.63 -9.10 -6.91
CA TYR A 117 -4.30 -9.90 -7.93
C TYR A 117 -3.60 -11.23 -8.26
N ALA A 118 -2.29 -11.31 -8.05
CA ALA A 118 -1.46 -12.51 -8.30
C ALA A 118 -1.80 -13.67 -7.35
#